data_AF-A0A820QPK2-F1
#
_entry.id   AF-A0A820QPK2-F1
#
_cell.length_a   1.000
_cell.length_b   1.000
_cell.length_c   1.000
_cell.angle_alpha   90.00
_cell.angle_beta   90.00
_cell.angle_gamma   90.00
#
_symmetry.space_group_name_H-M   'P 1'
#
loop_
_entity.id
_entity.type
_entity.pdbx_description
1 polymer ?
#
loop_
_entity_poly.entity_id
_entity_poly.type
_entity_poly.pdbx_seq_one_letter_code
_entity_poly.pdbx_strand_id
1 'polypeptide(L)'
;QRLRDEREQKRATLDERHRYLFDIIATRLGIDKSEVEENVLDSNNFQLMDQFFVENGSQYLVFFYQEPEPEVQQSGADSYRRGLSPYTKSVNTS
;
A
#
# COMPACT_ATOMS: atom_id res chain seq x y z
N GLN A 1 9.43 -5.81 -19.11
CA GLN A 1 10.34 -4.81 -19.69
C GLN A 1 9.88 -3.36 -19.46
N ARG A 2 8.75 -2.88 -20.01
CA ARG A 2 8.38 -1.44 -19.97
C ARG A 2 8.10 -0.82 -18.57
N LEU A 3 7.59 -1.60 -17.62
CA LEU A 3 7.27 -1.10 -16.27
C LEU A 3 8.50 -0.74 -15.41
N ARG A 4 9.67 -1.31 -15.71
CA ARG A 4 10.91 -0.99 -14.98
C ARG A 4 11.51 0.33 -15.47
N ASP A 5 11.50 0.54 -16.79
CA ASP A 5 12.02 1.75 -17.42
C ASP A 5 11.24 3.00 -16.99
N GLU A 6 9.91 2.89 -16.87
CA GLU A 6 9.06 3.98 -16.36
C GLU A 6 9.32 4.33 -14.89
N ARG A 7 9.62 3.33 -14.04
CA ARG A 7 9.97 3.57 -12.63
C ARG A 7 11.31 4.29 -12.50
N GLU A 8 12.29 3.93 -13.33
CA GLU A 8 13.62 4.55 -13.28
C GLU A 8 13.62 5.98 -13.83
N GLN A 9 12.84 6.25 -14.88
CA GLN A 9 12.65 7.62 -15.38
C GLN A 9 11.95 8.52 -14.34
N LYS A 10 10.92 8.01 -13.66
CA LYS A 10 10.24 8.77 -12.59
C LYS A 10 11.14 9.00 -11.37
N ARG A 11 12.02 8.04 -11.05
CA ARG A 11 13.04 8.26 -10.00
C ARG A 11 13.96 9.42 -10.32
N ALA A 12 14.30 9.61 -11.60
CA ALA A 12 15.15 10.71 -12.03
C ALA A 12 14.44 12.08 -11.96
N THR A 13 13.10 12.11 -12.00
CA THR A 13 12.30 13.35 -11.91
C THR A 13 11.90 13.72 -10.47
N LEU A 14 12.11 12.83 -9.50
CA LEU A 14 11.93 13.15 -8.09
C LEU A 14 12.85 14.30 -7.67
N ASP A 15 12.26 15.42 -7.29
CA ASP A 15 12.95 16.58 -6.74
C ASP A 15 12.93 16.59 -5.19
N GLU A 16 13.45 17.65 -4.57
CA GLU A 16 13.50 17.78 -3.10
C GLU A 16 12.11 17.79 -2.45
N ARG A 17 11.08 18.28 -3.13
CA ARG A 17 9.71 18.37 -2.60
C ARG A 17 9.10 16.98 -2.43
N HIS A 18 9.34 16.10 -3.41
CA HIS A 18 8.93 14.70 -3.34
C HIS A 18 9.63 14.00 -2.17
N ARG A 19 10.95 14.17 -2.05
CA ARG A 19 11.75 13.56 -0.98
C ARG A 19 11.28 13.99 0.41
N TYR A 20 10.93 15.27 0.56
CA TYR A 20 10.40 15.79 1.82
C TYR A 20 9.05 15.16 2.20
N LEU A 21 8.13 14.99 1.25
CA LEU A 21 6.88 14.28 1.50
C LEU A 21 7.13 12.83 1.91
N PHE A 22 8.05 12.14 1.25
CA PHE A 22 8.39 10.75 1.59
C PHE A 22 8.95 10.63 3.00
N ASP A 23 9.81 11.56 3.43
CA ASP A 23 10.36 11.59 4.79
C ASP A 23 9.26 11.79 5.85
N ILE A 24 8.29 12.68 5.59
CA ILE A 24 7.15 12.88 6.48
C ILE A 24 6.31 11.61 6.59
N ILE A 25 5.97 10.99 5.46
CA ILE A 25 5.11 9.79 5.42
C ILE A 25 5.81 8.62 6.11
N ALA A 26 7.10 8.38 5.80
CA ALA A 26 7.91 7.35 6.42
C ALA A 26 7.97 7.54 7.95
N THR A 27 8.21 8.77 8.42
CA THR A 27 8.23 9.09 9.85
C THR A 27 6.88 8.88 10.52
N ARG A 28 5.77 9.19 9.83
CA ARG A 28 4.42 9.05 10.39
C ARG A 28 3.94 7.60 10.44
N LEU A 29 4.34 6.78 9.47
CA LEU A 29 3.96 5.37 9.38
C LEU A 29 4.97 4.43 10.06
N GLY A 30 6.18 4.91 10.37
CA GLY A 30 7.24 4.09 10.94
C GLY A 30 7.83 3.07 9.96
N ILE A 31 7.69 3.32 8.66
CA ILE A 31 8.18 2.46 7.58
C ILE A 31 9.41 3.07 6.90
N ASP A 32 10.13 2.26 6.13
CA ASP A 32 11.32 2.74 5.43
C ASP A 32 10.95 3.72 4.31
N LYS A 33 11.76 4.77 4.13
CA LYS A 33 11.55 5.76 3.06
C LYS A 33 11.55 5.09 1.69
N SER A 34 12.41 4.11 1.46
CA SER A 34 12.46 3.37 0.20
C SER A 34 11.15 2.66 -0.10
N GLU A 35 10.46 2.14 0.92
CA GLU A 35 9.15 1.51 0.74
C GLU A 35 8.10 2.54 0.31
N VAL A 36 8.11 3.73 0.90
CA VAL A 36 7.23 4.84 0.47
C VAL A 36 7.53 5.25 -0.97
N GLU A 37 8.82 5.39 -1.31
CA GLU A 37 9.26 5.75 -2.66
C GLU A 37 8.77 4.73 -3.70
N GLU A 38 8.93 3.42 -3.43
CA GLU A 38 8.49 2.38 -4.36
C GLU A 38 6.97 2.35 -4.54
N ASN A 39 6.19 2.68 -3.50
CA ASN A 39 4.73 2.79 -3.57
C ASN A 39 4.25 4.01 -4.35
N VAL A 40 4.96 5.14 -4.27
CA VAL A 40 4.61 6.37 -4.99
C VAL A 40 5.03 6.31 -6.46
N LEU A 41 6.02 5.48 -6.81
CA LEU A 41 6.46 5.29 -8.20
C LEU A 41 5.42 4.61 -9.11
N ASP A 42 4.30 4.14 -8.56
CA ASP A 42 3.13 3.80 -9.35
C ASP A 42 2.67 5.02 -10.18
N SER A 43 2.37 4.80 -11.46
CA SER A 43 1.91 5.81 -12.41
C SER A 43 0.76 6.67 -11.89
N ASN A 44 -0.18 6.09 -11.15
CA ASN A 44 -1.30 6.86 -10.63
C ASN A 44 -0.87 7.84 -9.51
N ASN A 45 -0.06 7.37 -8.55
CA ASN A 45 0.37 8.18 -7.42
C ASN A 45 1.35 9.28 -7.82
N PHE A 46 2.24 8.98 -8.76
CA PHE A 46 3.20 9.94 -9.29
C PHE A 46 2.52 11.12 -9.99
N GLN A 47 1.51 10.85 -10.84
CA GLN A 47 0.75 11.91 -11.51
C GLN A 47 -0.04 12.80 -10.54
N LEU A 48 -0.57 12.23 -9.46
CA LEU A 48 -1.25 12.99 -8.41
C LEU A 48 -0.29 13.94 -7.67
N MET A 49 0.96 13.51 -7.44
CA MET A 49 2.00 14.38 -6.86
C MET A 49 2.39 15.50 -7.82
N ASP A 50 2.63 15.20 -9.10
CA ASP A 50 2.91 16.23 -10.11
C ASP A 50 1.78 17.27 -10.15
N GLN A 51 0.53 16.83 -10.15
CA GLN A 51 -0.62 17.73 -10.16
C GLN A 51 -0.78 18.54 -8.87
N PHE A 52 -0.32 18.03 -7.73
CA PHE A 52 -0.27 18.80 -6.48
C PHE A 52 0.79 19.91 -6.51
N PHE A 53 1.89 19.70 -7.22
CA PHE A 53 3.01 20.65 -7.27
C PHE A 53 2.88 21.76 -8.33
N VAL A 54 1.91 21.67 -9.26
CA VAL A 54 1.65 22.66 -10.31
C VAL A 54 0.83 23.84 -9.77
N GLU A 55 1.02 25.03 -10.35
CA GLU A 55 0.23 26.22 -10.04
C GLU A 55 -1.27 25.99 -10.34
N ASN A 56 -2.15 26.32 -9.39
CA ASN A 56 -3.58 25.94 -9.43
C ASN A 56 -3.84 24.43 -9.51
N GLY A 57 -2.86 23.64 -9.07
CA GLY A 57 -2.95 22.20 -8.92
C GLY A 57 -3.87 21.74 -7.78
N SER A 58 -3.81 20.45 -7.46
CA SER A 58 -4.58 19.93 -6.32
C SER A 58 -4.15 20.62 -5.03
N GLN A 59 -5.12 21.08 -4.23
CA GLN A 59 -4.83 21.70 -2.93
C GLN A 59 -4.52 20.68 -1.83
N TYR A 60 -4.93 19.43 -2.05
CA TYR A 60 -4.81 18.36 -1.06
C TYR A 60 -4.24 17.11 -1.71
N LEU A 61 -3.40 16.42 -0.97
CA LEU A 61 -2.91 15.09 -1.32
C LEU A 61 -3.26 14.15 -0.17
N VAL A 62 -4.04 13.12 -0.47
CA VAL A 62 -4.55 12.16 0.52
C VAL A 62 -3.79 10.85 0.36
N PHE A 63 -3.21 10.36 1.44
CA PHE A 63 -2.52 9.09 1.49
C PHE A 63 -3.38 8.05 2.20
N PHE A 64 -3.67 6.96 1.50
CA PHE A 64 -4.28 5.78 2.10
C PHE A 64 -3.17 4.78 2.38
N TYR A 65 -3.02 4.41 3.64
CA TYR A 65 -2.11 3.36 4.06
C TYR A 65 -2.92 2.13 4.47
N GLN A 66 -2.53 0.98 3.93
CA GLN A 66 -3.06 -0.31 4.33
C GLN A 66 -1.89 -1.19 4.77
N GLU A 67 -1.96 -1.72 5.99
CA GLU A 67 -0.95 -2.62 6.52
C GLU A 67 -0.91 -3.90 5.66
N PRO A 68 0.29 -4.38 5.26
CA PRO A 68 0.40 -5.61 4.51
C PRO A 68 -0.14 -6.77 5.35
N GLU A 69 -0.98 -7.61 4.74
CA GLU A 69 -1.46 -8.82 5.42
C GLU A 69 -0.24 -9.68 5.77
N PRO A 70 -0.09 -10.12 7.04
CA PRO A 70 1.03 -10.96 7.40
C PRO A 70 0.99 -12.21 6.52
N GLU A 71 2.06 -12.46 5.76
CA GLU A 71 2.17 -13.68 4.98
C GLU A 71 2.04 -14.86 5.96
N VAL A 72 0.87 -15.48 5.98
CA VAL A 72 0.69 -16.76 6.65
C VAL A 72 1.57 -17.71 5.86
N GLN A 73 2.77 -17.96 6.39
CA GLN A 73 3.65 -19.00 5.89
C GLN A 73 2.80 -20.27 5.83
N GLN A 74 2.44 -20.68 4.62
CA GLN A 74 1.83 -21.98 4.39
C GLN A 74 2.89 -23.02 4.69
N SER A 75 3.15 -23.27 5.97
CA SER A 75 3.67 -24.55 6.42
C SER A 75 2.64 -25.57 5.97
N GLY A 76 2.99 -26.38 4.98
CA GLY A 76 2.12 -27.42 4.45
C GLY A 76 1.80 -28.44 5.54
N ALA A 77 0.74 -28.18 6.30
CA ALA A 77 0.07 -29.12 7.19
C ALA A 77 -1.18 -28.48 7.81
N ASP A 78 -2.15 -28.00 7.03
CA ASP A 78 -3.50 -27.72 7.57
C ASP A 78 -4.60 -28.00 6.56
N SER A 79 -4.78 -29.28 6.32
CA SER A 79 -6.01 -29.90 5.87
C SER A 79 -7.13 -29.80 6.91
N TYR A 80 -7.46 -28.60 7.42
CA TYR A 80 -8.68 -28.30 8.18
C TYR A 80 -8.90 -26.78 8.01
N ARG A 81 -9.88 -26.24 7.30
CA ARG A 81 -11.27 -26.09 7.81
C ARG A 81 -12.11 -25.34 6.76
N ARG A 82 -12.17 -25.85 5.53
CA ARG A 82 -13.26 -25.50 4.60
C ARG A 82 -14.45 -26.38 4.98
N GLY A 83 -15.23 -25.96 5.97
CA GLY A 83 -16.47 -26.65 6.35
C GLY A 83 -16.83 -26.50 7.82
N LEU A 84 -18.12 -26.20 8.04
CA LEU A 84 -18.89 -26.30 9.29
C LEU A 84 -18.86 -25.08 10.23
N SER A 85 -19.84 -24.21 10.00
CA SER A 85 -20.42 -23.30 10.99
C SER A 85 -20.94 -24.09 12.20
N PRO A 86 -20.51 -23.81 13.44
CA PRO A 86 -21.08 -24.43 14.62
C PRO A 86 -22.33 -23.65 15.05
N TYR A 87 -23.47 -23.96 14.43
CA TYR A 87 -24.78 -23.59 15.00
C TYR A 87 -25.77 -24.75 14.86
N THR A 88 -25.58 -25.80 15.66
CA THR A 88 -26.62 -26.78 15.93
C THR A 88 -27.27 -26.42 17.26
N LYS A 89 -28.43 -25.75 17.23
CA LYS A 89 -29.39 -25.85 18.33
C LYS A 89 -30.17 -27.15 18.14
N SER A 90 -29.77 -28.19 18.84
CA SER A 90 -30.66 -29.32 19.15
C SER A 90 -31.64 -28.86 20.23
N VAL A 91 -32.88 -28.57 19.85
CA VAL A 91 -34.01 -28.55 20.79
C VAL A 91 -34.68 -29.91 20.70
N ASN A 92 -34.41 -30.74 21.70
CA ASN A 92 -35.25 -31.87 22.07
C ASN A 92 -35.21 -31.95 23.61
N THR A 93 -36.32 -31.61 24.24
CA THR A 93 -36.60 -31.91 25.65
C THR A 93 -38.03 -32.42 25.74
N SER A 94 -38.10 -33.73 26.06
CA SER A 94 -39.11 -34.51 26.79
C SER A 94 -40.60 -34.19 26.65
#